data_AF-A0A2X5NLV8-F1
#
_entry.id   AF-A0A2X5NLV8-F1
#
_cell.length_a   1.000
_cell.length_b   1.000
_cell.length_c   1.000
_cell.angle_alpha   90.00
_cell.angle_beta   90.00
_cell.angle_gamma   90.00
#
_symmetry.space_group_name_H-M   'P 1'
#
loop_
_entity.id
_entity.type
_entity.pdbx_description
1 polymer ?
#
loop_
_entity_poly.entity_id
_entity_poly.type
_entity_poly.pdbx_seq_one_letter_code
_entity_poly.pdbx_strand_id
1 'polypeptide(L)' 'MVLTPALKLQIGEWYKLLQTQVADFIPRLPQRQMIAEVAKTLAGEDDRHLVIEARPVSVKPFRT' A
#
# COMPACT_ATOMS: atom_id res chain seq x y z
N MET A 1 5.86 -12.58 -12.70
CA MET A 1 5.04 -13.57 -11.95
C MET A 1 3.61 -13.05 -11.91
N VAL A 2 2.59 -13.76 -12.39
CA VAL A 2 1.26 -13.17 -12.59
C VAL A 2 0.58 -12.76 -11.27
N LEU A 3 -0.08 -11.58 -11.23
CA LEU A 3 -0.88 -11.12 -10.09
C LEU A 3 -2.23 -11.87 -10.05
N THR A 4 -2.23 -13.05 -9.46
CA THR A 4 -3.41 -13.92 -9.40
C THR A 4 -4.50 -13.36 -8.47
N PRO A 5 -5.78 -13.76 -8.64
CA PRO A 5 -6.86 -13.39 -7.72
C PRO A 5 -6.59 -13.80 -6.27
N ALA A 6 -5.96 -14.96 -6.05
CA ALA A 6 -5.57 -15.44 -4.72
C ALA A 6 -4.52 -14.51 -4.08
N LEU A 7 -3.56 -14.03 -4.85
CA LEU A 7 -2.55 -13.09 -4.35
C LEU A 7 -3.16 -11.73 -4.00
N LYS A 8 -4.11 -11.24 -4.81
CA LYS A 8 -4.88 -10.02 -4.50
C LYS A 8 -5.65 -10.15 -3.19
N LEU A 9 -6.26 -11.32 -2.95
CA LEU A 9 -6.96 -11.61 -1.69
C LEU A 9 -5.99 -11.60 -0.51
N GLN A 10 -4.85 -12.29 -0.63
CA GLN A 10 -3.83 -12.35 0.42
C GLN A 10 -3.27 -10.97 0.80
N ILE A 11 -2.98 -10.11 -0.19
CA ILE A 11 -2.56 -8.72 0.05
C ILE A 11 -3.64 -7.95 0.82
N GLY A 12 -4.91 -8.15 0.46
CA GLY A 12 -6.04 -7.53 1.15
C GLY A 12 -6.20 -8.00 2.60
N GLU A 13 -6.00 -9.29 2.87
CA GLU A 13 -6.03 -9.85 4.22
C GLU A 13 -4.89 -9.32 5.09
N TRP A 14 -3.68 -9.27 4.57
CA TRP A 14 -2.56 -8.65 5.27
C TRP A 14 -2.82 -7.18 5.59
N TYR A 15 -3.40 -6.42 4.65
CA TYR A 15 -3.76 -5.03 4.90
C TYR A 15 -4.84 -4.86 5.97
N LYS A 16 -5.77 -5.82 6.11
CA LYS A 16 -6.74 -5.85 7.21
C LYS A 16 -6.08 -6.21 8.54
N LEU A 17 -5.17 -7.18 8.56
CA LEU A 17 -4.43 -7.55 9.77
C LEU A 17 -3.55 -6.41 10.28
N LEU A 18 -2.92 -5.64 9.38
CA LEU A 18 -2.17 -4.45 9.77
C LEU A 18 -3.03 -3.42 10.50
N GLN A 19 -4.29 -3.24 10.07
CA GLN A 19 -5.23 -2.34 10.73
C GLN A 19 -5.62 -2.79 12.14
N THR A 20 -5.61 -4.09 12.41
CA THR A 20 -6.04 -4.62 13.71
C THR A 20 -4.88 -4.87 14.67
N GLN A 21 -3.69 -5.17 14.16
CA GLN A 21 -2.52 -5.53 14.97
C GLN A 21 -1.57 -4.37 15.24
N VAL A 22 -1.58 -3.32 14.42
CA VAL A 22 -0.68 -2.18 14.57
C VAL A 22 -1.44 -1.00 15.19
N ALA A 23 -1.05 -0.61 16.40
CA ALA A 23 -1.59 0.57 17.05
C ALA A 23 -1.36 1.82 16.20
N ASP A 24 -2.33 2.74 16.20
CA ASP A 24 -2.31 3.99 15.43
C ASP A 24 -2.17 3.83 13.92
N PHE A 25 -2.44 2.63 13.38
CA PHE A 25 -2.49 2.43 11.94
C PHE A 25 -3.71 3.15 11.36
N ILE A 26 -3.46 4.16 10.52
CA ILE A 26 -4.50 4.92 9.82
C ILE A 26 -4.48 4.52 8.34
N PRO A 27 -5.51 3.81 7.83
CA PRO A 27 -5.64 3.49 6.41
C PRO A 27 -5.68 4.74 5.54
N ARG A 28 -4.89 4.78 4.46
CA ARG A 28 -4.88 5.92 3.53
C ARG A 28 -5.13 5.45 2.11
N LEU A 29 -5.96 6.19 1.37
CA LEU A 29 -6.23 5.89 -0.04
C LEU A 29 -4.95 5.91 -0.90
N PRO A 30 -4.06 6.92 -0.80
CA PRO A 30 -2.81 6.93 -1.57
C PRO A 30 -1.92 5.73 -1.28
N GLN A 31 -1.87 5.27 -0.02
CA GLN A 31 -1.11 4.09 0.37
C GLN A 31 -1.65 2.81 -0.27
N ARG A 32 -2.98 2.65 -0.32
CA ARG A 32 -3.61 1.49 -0.99
C ARG A 32 -3.37 1.48 -2.49
N GLN A 33 -3.41 2.65 -3.14
CA GLN A 33 -3.07 2.80 -4.55
C GLN A 33 -1.61 2.44 -4.80
N MET A 34 -0.70 2.91 -3.95
CA MET A 34 0.72 2.57 -4.00
C MET A 34 0.96 1.06 -3.89
N ILE A 35 0.30 0.38 -2.97
CA ILE A 35 0.38 -1.09 -2.83
C ILE A 35 -0.10 -1.80 -4.10
N ALA A 36 -1.19 -1.33 -4.71
CA ALA A 36 -1.72 -1.92 -5.94
C ALA A 36 -0.76 -1.76 -7.13
N GLU A 37 -0.18 -0.57 -7.31
CA GLU A 37 0.77 -0.32 -8.40
C GLU A 37 2.05 -1.14 -8.22
N VAL A 38 2.60 -1.22 -6.99
CA VAL A 38 3.76 -2.09 -6.70
C VAL A 38 3.46 -3.55 -7.01
N ALA A 39 2.27 -4.04 -6.63
CA ALA A 39 1.88 -5.42 -6.90
C ALA A 39 1.82 -5.74 -8.41
N LYS A 40 1.34 -4.80 -9.23
CA LYS A 40 1.31 -4.95 -10.70
C LYS A 40 2.71 -4.93 -11.30
N THR A 41 3.55 -3.98 -10.89
CA THR A 41 4.94 -3.87 -11.39
C THR A 41 5.76 -5.10 -11.03
N LEU A 42 5.69 -5.58 -9.77
CA LEU A 42 6.39 -6.80 -9.37
C LEU A 42 5.84 -8.05 -10.05
N ALA A 43 4.58 -8.01 -10.48
CA ALA A 43 4.01 -9.09 -11.26
C ALA A 43 4.53 -9.13 -12.71
N GLY A 44 5.16 -8.06 -13.18
CA GLY A 44 5.55 -7.88 -14.57
C GLY A 44 4.36 -7.53 -15.48
N GLU A 45 3.28 -6.97 -14.92
CA GLU A 45 2.19 -6.39 -15.71
C GLU A 45 2.59 -5.03 -16.31
N ASP A 46 3.68 -4.43 -15.80
CA ASP A 46 4.29 -3.22 -16.32
C ASP A 46 5.80 -3.47 -16.51
N ASP A 47 6.29 -3.34 -17.74
CA ASP A 47 7.66 -3.73 -18.15
C ASP A 47 8.77 -2.77 -17.64
N ARG A 48 8.41 -1.77 -16.83
CA ARG A 48 9.31 -0.70 -16.39
C ARG A 48 9.32 -0.56 -14.86
N HIS A 49 10.45 -0.08 -14.35
CA HIS A 49 10.61 0.28 -12.95
C HIS A 49 9.54 1.30 -12.53
N LEU A 50 8.88 1.06 -11.40
CA LEU A 50 7.92 1.98 -10.80
C LEU A 50 8.65 2.98 -9.89
N VAL A 51 8.48 4.28 -10.16
CA VAL A 51 8.95 5.35 -9.29
C VAL A 51 7.76 5.90 -8.51
N ILE A 52 7.86 5.94 -7.18
CA ILE A 52 6.79 6.43 -6.32
C ILE A 52 7.30 7.54 -5.42
N GLU A 53 6.63 8.69 -5.46
CA GLU A 53 6.83 9.76 -4.49
C GLU A 53 5.92 9.54 -3.27
N ALA A 54 6.49 9.01 -2.20
CA ALA A 54 5.80 8.91 -0.92
C ALA A 54 6.03 10.21 -0.11
N ARG A 55 5.02 11.08 -0.05
CA ARG A 55 5.10 12.28 0.81
C ARG A 55 4.99 11.89 2.28
N PRO A 56 5.72 12.56 3.18
CA PRO A 56 5.56 12.35 4.61
C PRO A 56 4.13 12.70 5.05
N VAL A 57 3.64 11.98 6.05
CA VAL A 57 2.37 12.33 6.71
C VAL A 57 2.47 13.75 7.24
N SER A 58 1.53 14.60 6.84
CA SER A 58 1.37 15.94 7.41
C SER A 58 1.07 15.81 8.91
N VAL A 59 2.09 16.00 9.74
CA VAL A 59 1.92 16.21 11.17
C VAL A 59 1.40 17.64 11.32
N LYS A 60 0.12 17.82 11.68
CA LYS A 60 -0.36 19.14 12.08
C LYS A 60 0.50 19.56 13.28
N PRO A 61 1.14 20.74 13.27
CA PRO A 61 1.87 21.19 14.44
C PRO A 61 0.89 21.28 15.61
N PHE A 62 1.26 20.69 16.75
CA PHE A 62 0.57 20.88 18.01
C PHE A 62 0.55 22.39 18.29
N ARG A 63 -0.60 23.05 18.09
CA ARG A 63 -0.81 24.39 18.63
C ARG A 63 -1.07 24.22 20.13
N THR A 64 -0.15 24.73 20.93
CA THR A 64 -0.29 24.92 22.37
C THR A 64 -1.20 26.11 22.65
#